data_AF-A0A7C4J3K2-F1
#
_entry.id   AF-A0A7C4J3K2-F1
#
_cell.length_a   1.000
_cell.length_b   1.000
_cell.length_c   1.000
_cell.angle_alpha   90.00
_cell.angle_beta   90.00
_cell.angle_gamma   90.00
#
_symmetry.space_group_name_H-M   'P 1'
#
loop_
_entity.id
_entity.type
_entity.pdbx_description
1 polymer ?
#
loop_
_entity_poly.entity_id
_entity_poly.type
_entity_poly.pdbx_seq_one_letter_code
_entity_poly.pdbx_strand_id
1 'polypeptide(L)'
;MAQSKAQLLEDLYNNTIGNCTRCKLHATRNTIVFGEGNPEASVMFIGEGPGKDEDAQGRPFVGKAGQLLTAVIEKGMKLKRSDVYIANVVKCRPTVNMELKRDRPPDDEEIAACGPFLKRQIEIINPKVIVTLGNPSAKFLVNPKEGITKIHGVWHLYNNIPVMPTFHPSYILRNGGDSSPLKRLLWEDIKKVIAFCNGEITYEDIFGKSSIAINISINVKGDEKRDDEVQGNLF
;
A
#
# COMPACT_ATOMS: atom_id res chain seq x y z
N MET A 1 16.44 19.74 -14.89
CA MET A 1 16.24 18.30 -15.14
C MET A 1 15.13 17.83 -14.21
N ALA A 2 14.18 17.02 -14.68
CA ALA A 2 13.16 16.45 -13.80
C ALA A 2 13.82 15.51 -12.77
N GLN A 3 13.40 15.58 -11.50
CA GLN A 3 13.91 14.69 -10.45
C GLN A 3 13.51 13.23 -10.75
N SER A 4 14.40 12.28 -10.46
CA SER A 4 14.06 10.86 -10.57
C SER A 4 13.06 10.44 -9.49
N LYS A 5 12.29 9.37 -9.71
CA LYS A 5 11.37 8.84 -8.68
C LYS A 5 12.11 8.47 -7.39
N ALA A 6 13.34 7.96 -7.50
CA ALA A 6 14.18 7.67 -6.35
C ALA A 6 14.46 8.93 -5.52
N GLN A 7 14.85 10.03 -6.20
CA GLN A 7 15.07 11.33 -5.54
C GLN A 7 13.79 11.87 -4.91
N LEU A 8 12.64 11.75 -5.59
CA LEU A 8 11.35 12.18 -5.03
C LEU A 8 10.96 11.40 -3.77
N LEU A 9 11.23 10.08 -3.73
CA LEU A 9 11.00 9.27 -2.54
C LEU A 9 11.96 9.64 -1.40
N GLU A 10 13.22 9.91 -1.72
CA GLU A 10 14.22 10.37 -0.77
C GLU A 10 13.84 11.74 -0.18
N ASP A 11 13.42 12.69 -1.03
CA ASP A 11 12.93 14.00 -0.61
C ASP A 11 11.66 13.89 0.25
N LEU A 12 10.75 12.99 -0.10
CA LEU A 12 9.57 12.70 0.72
C LEU A 12 9.99 12.22 2.13
N TYR A 13 10.98 11.34 2.20
CA TYR A 13 11.49 10.86 3.48
C TYR A 13 12.20 11.97 4.26
N ASN A 14 13.21 12.61 3.67
CA ASN A 14 14.09 13.58 4.34
C ASN A 14 13.37 14.88 4.71
N ASN A 15 12.56 15.43 3.80
CA ASN A 15 12.01 16.77 3.95
C ASN A 15 10.59 16.77 4.54
N THR A 16 9.88 15.64 4.47
CA THR A 16 8.47 15.59 4.92
C THR A 16 8.26 14.67 6.12
N ILE A 17 8.83 13.46 6.10
CA ILE A 17 8.67 12.50 7.19
C ILE A 17 9.70 12.79 8.29
N GLY A 18 11.00 12.70 8.01
CA GLY A 18 12.07 12.93 8.97
C GLY A 18 11.80 12.21 10.30
N ASN A 19 11.87 12.94 11.42
CA ASN A 19 11.49 12.42 12.75
C ASN A 19 10.00 12.65 13.09
N CYS A 20 9.10 12.40 12.14
CA CYS A 20 7.66 12.70 12.19
C CYS A 20 7.03 12.49 13.57
N THR A 21 6.29 13.49 14.09
CA THR A 21 5.56 13.41 15.37
C THR A 21 4.06 13.67 15.21
N ARG A 22 3.53 13.58 13.98
CA ARG A 22 2.14 13.95 13.63
C ARG A 22 1.04 13.06 14.23
N CYS A 23 1.40 11.92 14.85
CA CYS A 23 0.46 11.07 15.58
C CYS A 23 1.17 10.35 16.72
N LYS A 24 0.38 9.80 17.67
CA LYS A 24 0.86 9.16 18.91
C LYS A 24 1.82 7.97 18.71
N LEU A 25 1.84 7.34 17.54
CA LEU A 25 2.74 6.22 17.25
C LEU A 25 4.23 6.59 17.32
N HIS A 26 4.56 7.89 17.25
CA HIS A 26 5.94 8.35 17.40
C HIS A 26 6.52 8.09 18.80
N ALA A 27 5.67 7.98 19.82
CA ALA A 27 6.11 7.84 21.21
C ALA A 27 6.64 6.43 21.53
N THR A 28 6.26 5.44 20.73
CA THR A 28 6.54 4.02 21.00
C THR A 28 7.37 3.33 19.93
N ARG A 29 7.53 3.93 18.75
CA ARG A 29 8.37 3.36 17.68
C ARG A 29 9.83 3.35 18.10
N ASN A 30 10.58 2.38 17.60
CA ASN A 30 12.02 2.47 17.53
C ASN A 30 12.45 3.16 16.23
N THR A 31 11.98 2.67 15.08
CA THR A 31 12.39 3.16 13.76
C THR A 31 11.18 3.38 12.86
N ILE A 32 11.21 4.45 12.07
CA ILE A 32 10.21 4.65 11.02
C ILE A 32 10.47 3.64 9.89
N VAL A 33 9.43 2.92 9.52
CA VAL A 33 9.45 1.96 8.41
C VAL A 33 8.75 2.59 7.22
N PHE A 34 9.52 3.32 6.40
CA PHE A 34 8.99 4.12 5.29
C PHE A 34 8.39 3.25 4.16
N GLY A 35 9.13 2.24 3.76
CA GLY A 35 8.90 1.42 2.59
C GLY A 35 10.24 1.05 1.94
N GLU A 36 10.30 -0.02 1.18
CA GLU A 36 11.51 -0.43 0.46
C GLU A 36 11.17 -1.05 -0.89
N GLY A 37 12.11 -0.99 -1.83
CA GLY A 37 11.99 -1.63 -3.14
C GLY A 37 12.30 -0.72 -4.31
N ASN A 38 11.91 -1.13 -5.52
CA ASN A 38 12.16 -0.39 -6.75
C ASN A 38 11.27 0.87 -6.85
N PRO A 39 11.82 2.09 -7.00
CA PRO A 39 11.05 3.30 -7.27
C PRO A 39 10.23 3.27 -8.58
N GLU A 40 10.62 2.40 -9.52
CA GLU A 40 9.94 2.14 -10.80
C GLU A 40 9.13 0.82 -10.76
N ALA A 41 8.79 0.31 -9.58
CA ALA A 41 8.10 -0.96 -9.44
C ALA A 41 6.76 -0.97 -10.19
N SER A 42 6.55 -2.00 -11.02
CA SER A 42 5.24 -2.24 -11.64
C SER A 42 4.20 -2.76 -10.65
N VAL A 43 4.63 -3.42 -9.57
CA VAL A 43 3.76 -3.96 -8.52
C VAL A 43 4.13 -3.35 -7.18
N MET A 44 3.13 -2.83 -6.47
CA MET A 44 3.30 -2.28 -5.12
C MET A 44 2.45 -3.08 -4.11
N PHE A 45 3.07 -3.57 -3.04
CA PHE A 45 2.39 -4.27 -1.95
C PHE A 45 2.18 -3.35 -0.75
N ILE A 46 0.95 -3.25 -0.28
CA ILE A 46 0.56 -2.36 0.83
C ILE A 46 -0.03 -3.17 1.98
N GLY A 47 0.64 -3.13 3.13
CA GLY A 47 0.15 -3.70 4.39
C GLY A 47 -0.46 -2.66 5.34
N GLU A 48 -0.75 -3.10 6.56
CA GLU A 48 -1.36 -2.29 7.63
C GLU A 48 -0.34 -1.35 8.27
N GLY A 49 0.69 -1.91 8.91
CA GLY A 49 1.67 -1.20 9.72
C GLY A 49 2.87 -2.10 10.06
N PRO A 50 3.95 -1.54 10.61
CA PRO A 50 5.11 -2.32 11.06
C PRO A 50 4.75 -3.21 12.26
N GLY A 51 5.32 -4.41 12.32
CA GLY A 51 5.35 -5.23 13.52
C GLY A 51 6.65 -5.01 14.31
N LYS A 52 6.90 -5.86 15.30
CA LYS A 52 8.09 -5.79 16.17
C LYS A 52 9.41 -5.86 15.39
N ASP A 53 9.52 -6.81 14.47
CA ASP A 53 10.77 -7.05 13.73
C ASP A 53 11.04 -5.93 12.72
N GLU A 54 9.98 -5.39 12.12
CA GLU A 54 10.04 -4.25 11.20
C GLU A 54 10.49 -2.98 11.93
N ASP A 55 9.92 -2.69 13.09
CA ASP A 55 10.27 -1.52 13.92
C ASP A 55 11.71 -1.56 14.44
N ALA A 56 12.22 -2.77 14.72
CA ALA A 56 13.61 -2.97 15.11
C ALA A 56 14.58 -2.72 13.93
N GLN A 57 14.19 -3.06 12.70
CA GLN A 57 15.08 -3.05 11.53
C GLN A 57 14.87 -1.84 10.61
N GLY A 58 13.78 -1.08 10.76
CA GLY A 58 13.43 0.01 9.84
C GLY A 58 12.94 -0.47 8.46
N ARG A 59 12.65 -1.77 8.30
CA ARG A 59 12.35 -2.40 7.01
C ARG A 59 10.98 -3.08 7.02
N PRO A 60 10.14 -2.92 5.98
CA PRO A 60 8.79 -3.47 5.99
C PRO A 60 8.82 -4.99 5.79
N PHE A 61 7.88 -5.73 6.37
CA PHE A 61 7.70 -7.17 6.10
C PHE A 61 9.01 -7.99 6.17
N VAL A 62 9.71 -7.95 7.31
CA VAL A 62 10.93 -8.74 7.58
C VAL A 62 10.71 -9.88 8.58
N GLY A 63 9.62 -9.83 9.36
CA GLY A 63 9.22 -10.92 10.26
C GLY A 63 8.61 -12.11 9.52
N LYS A 64 7.98 -13.04 10.26
CA LYS A 64 7.37 -14.27 9.68
C LYS A 64 6.37 -14.00 8.57
N ALA A 65 5.51 -12.99 8.75
CA ALA A 65 4.55 -12.56 7.73
C ALA A 65 5.28 -12.07 6.45
N GLY A 66 6.40 -11.39 6.64
CA GLY A 66 7.27 -10.93 5.58
C GLY A 66 7.96 -12.05 4.81
N GLN A 67 8.40 -13.10 5.49
CA GLN A 67 8.97 -14.28 4.83
C GLN A 67 7.97 -14.96 3.90
N LEU A 68 6.70 -15.06 4.32
CA LEU A 68 5.64 -15.59 3.45
C LEU A 68 5.40 -14.67 2.24
N LEU A 69 5.36 -13.34 2.45
CA LEU A 69 5.24 -12.39 1.34
C LEU A 69 6.42 -12.50 0.36
N THR A 70 7.66 -12.57 0.87
CA THR A 70 8.85 -12.77 0.06
C THR A 70 8.76 -14.07 -0.74
N ALA A 71 8.29 -15.18 -0.15
CA ALA A 71 8.09 -16.43 -0.88
C ALA A 71 7.04 -16.31 -2.00
N VAL A 72 5.97 -15.54 -1.79
CA VAL A 72 4.97 -15.26 -2.84
C VAL A 72 5.60 -14.49 -3.99
N ILE A 73 6.39 -13.46 -3.70
CA ILE A 73 7.06 -12.64 -4.72
C ILE A 73 8.10 -13.47 -5.49
N GLU A 74 9.03 -14.10 -4.77
CA GLU A 74 10.20 -14.75 -5.37
C GLU A 74 9.88 -16.11 -5.97
N LYS A 75 9.13 -16.95 -5.25
CA LYS A 75 8.81 -18.31 -5.72
C LYS A 75 7.56 -18.34 -6.58
N GLY A 76 6.57 -17.52 -6.24
CA GLY A 76 5.31 -17.44 -6.96
C GLY A 76 5.43 -16.58 -8.22
N MET A 77 5.69 -15.28 -8.05
CA MET A 77 5.73 -14.33 -9.17
C MET A 77 7.02 -14.37 -9.98
N LYS A 78 8.07 -15.04 -9.49
CA LYS A 78 9.41 -15.09 -10.11
C LYS A 78 10.08 -13.72 -10.22
N LEU A 79 9.73 -12.80 -9.33
CA LEU A 79 10.36 -11.48 -9.21
C LEU A 79 11.30 -11.48 -8.01
N LYS A 80 12.35 -10.65 -8.02
CA LYS A 80 13.09 -10.38 -6.79
C LYS A 80 12.26 -9.49 -5.89
N ARG A 81 12.42 -9.61 -4.57
CA ARG A 81 11.82 -8.65 -3.63
C ARG A 81 12.21 -7.20 -3.94
N SER A 82 13.41 -6.99 -4.47
CA SER A 82 13.90 -5.68 -4.91
C SER A 82 13.20 -5.12 -6.15
N ASP A 83 12.50 -5.95 -6.94
CA ASP A 83 11.87 -5.52 -8.19
C ASP A 83 10.48 -4.90 -7.96
N VAL A 84 9.89 -5.15 -6.79
CA VAL A 84 8.60 -4.61 -6.34
C VAL A 84 8.83 -3.52 -5.30
N TYR A 85 7.77 -2.80 -4.93
CA TYR A 85 7.82 -1.86 -3.81
C TYR A 85 6.87 -2.30 -2.69
N ILE A 86 7.34 -2.27 -1.44
CA ILE A 86 6.59 -2.74 -0.28
C ILE A 86 6.48 -1.60 0.73
N ALA A 87 5.26 -1.30 1.17
CA ALA A 87 4.98 -0.28 2.17
C ALA A 87 3.79 -0.66 3.04
N ASN A 88 3.52 0.17 4.05
CA ASN A 88 2.34 0.07 4.93
C ASN A 88 1.56 1.39 4.94
N VAL A 89 0.29 1.33 5.35
CA VAL A 89 -0.56 2.52 5.57
C VAL A 89 0.06 3.44 6.63
N VAL A 90 0.41 2.89 7.79
CA VAL A 90 1.17 3.63 8.82
C VAL A 90 2.66 3.25 8.79
N LYS A 91 3.53 4.20 9.15
CA LYS A 91 5.01 4.03 9.09
C LYS A 91 5.66 3.72 10.44
N CYS A 92 4.85 3.61 11.49
CA CYS A 92 5.30 3.39 12.87
C CYS A 92 4.48 2.24 13.46
N ARG A 93 5.10 1.40 14.30
CA ARG A 93 4.47 0.20 14.89
C ARG A 93 3.34 0.58 15.85
N PRO A 94 2.08 0.18 15.61
CA PRO A 94 1.00 0.36 16.56
C PRO A 94 0.99 -0.75 17.61
N THR A 95 1.09 -0.37 18.88
CA THR A 95 1.06 -1.31 20.03
C THR A 95 -0.09 -0.99 20.98
N VAL A 96 -0.60 -2.01 21.69
CA VAL A 96 -1.71 -1.84 22.66
C VAL A 96 -1.29 -1.08 23.93
N ASN A 97 0.00 -1.05 24.26
CA ASN A 97 0.51 -0.36 25.43
C ASN A 97 1.99 0.05 25.25
N MET A 98 2.51 0.82 26.21
CA MET A 98 3.92 1.23 26.30
C MET A 98 4.87 0.05 26.57
N GLU A 99 4.35 -1.14 26.90
CA GLU A 99 5.17 -2.34 27.13
C GLU A 99 5.59 -3.02 25.81
N LEU A 100 5.08 -2.57 24.66
CA LEU A 100 5.46 -3.03 23.31
C LEU A 100 5.31 -4.55 23.08
N LYS A 101 4.48 -5.22 23.89
CA LYS A 101 4.31 -6.69 23.88
C LYS A 101 3.46 -7.19 22.72
N ARG A 102 2.47 -6.41 22.29
CA ARG A 102 1.48 -6.84 21.30
C ARG A 102 1.14 -5.73 20.32
N ASP A 103 1.08 -6.13 19.06
CA ASP A 103 0.68 -5.27 17.95
C ASP A 103 -0.85 -5.15 17.91
N ARG A 104 -1.34 -4.02 17.41
CA ARG A 104 -2.75 -3.77 17.12
C ARG A 104 -2.90 -3.11 15.75
N PRO A 105 -4.12 -3.12 15.19
CA PRO A 105 -4.44 -2.22 14.09
C PRO A 105 -4.22 -0.75 14.47
N PRO A 106 -3.75 0.08 13.53
CA PRO A 106 -3.78 1.53 13.70
C PRO A 106 -5.23 2.01 13.76
N ASP A 107 -5.47 3.06 14.51
CA ASP A 107 -6.78 3.72 14.55
C ASP A 107 -6.94 4.77 13.43
N ASP A 108 -8.14 5.33 13.32
CA ASP A 108 -8.49 6.25 12.23
C ASP A 108 -7.67 7.54 12.28
N GLU A 109 -7.29 8.04 13.46
CA GLU A 109 -6.45 9.24 13.62
C GLU A 109 -5.02 8.96 13.16
N GLU A 110 -4.48 7.79 13.52
CA GLU A 110 -3.15 7.34 13.09
C GLU A 110 -3.10 7.13 11.57
N ILE A 111 -4.15 6.53 10.99
CA ILE A 111 -4.29 6.36 9.54
C ILE A 111 -4.42 7.72 8.85
N ALA A 112 -5.24 8.63 9.37
CA ALA A 112 -5.43 9.95 8.79
C ALA A 112 -4.14 10.77 8.80
N ALA A 113 -3.35 10.69 9.87
CA ALA A 113 -2.08 11.41 10.00
C ALA A 113 -0.96 10.82 9.11
N CYS A 114 -0.90 9.48 8.98
CA CYS A 114 0.21 8.81 8.28
C CYS A 114 -0.08 8.49 6.81
N GLY A 115 -1.35 8.23 6.49
CA GLY A 115 -1.82 7.86 5.15
C GLY A 115 -1.41 8.81 4.02
N PRO A 116 -1.34 10.14 4.21
CA PRO A 116 -0.84 11.05 3.17
C PRO A 116 0.55 10.69 2.64
N PHE A 117 1.44 10.14 3.47
CA PHE A 117 2.76 9.69 3.01
C PHE A 117 2.66 8.52 2.04
N LEU A 118 1.78 7.55 2.34
CA LEU A 118 1.56 6.41 1.45
C LEU A 118 0.94 6.87 0.13
N LYS A 119 -0.03 7.79 0.15
CA LYS A 119 -0.61 8.34 -1.07
C LYS A 119 0.46 8.99 -1.94
N ARG A 120 1.37 9.77 -1.34
CA ARG A 120 2.48 10.38 -2.05
C ARG A 120 3.48 9.36 -2.61
N GLN A 121 3.78 8.28 -1.87
CA GLN A 121 4.58 7.17 -2.41
C GLN A 121 3.93 6.53 -3.63
N ILE A 122 2.62 6.27 -3.60
CA ILE A 122 1.86 5.71 -4.73
C ILE A 122 1.90 6.66 -5.93
N GLU A 123 1.71 7.96 -5.73
CA GLU A 123 1.79 8.96 -6.80
C GLU A 123 3.18 9.02 -7.45
N ILE A 124 4.24 9.00 -6.64
CA ILE A 124 5.61 9.04 -7.15
C ILE A 124 5.91 7.77 -7.96
N ILE A 125 5.64 6.60 -7.39
CA ILE A 125 5.96 5.30 -8.01
C ILE A 125 5.08 5.06 -9.23
N ASN A 126 3.79 5.42 -9.15
CA ASN A 126 2.77 5.18 -10.16
C ASN A 126 2.80 3.73 -10.69
N PRO A 127 2.58 2.73 -9.81
CA PRO A 127 2.69 1.32 -10.19
C PRO A 127 1.59 0.92 -11.17
N LYS A 128 1.83 -0.13 -11.96
CA LYS A 128 0.79 -0.73 -12.82
C LYS A 128 -0.35 -1.35 -12.02
N VAL A 129 -0.05 -1.88 -10.83
CA VAL A 129 -1.02 -2.55 -9.95
C VAL A 129 -0.59 -2.44 -8.48
N ILE A 130 -1.58 -2.30 -7.60
CA ILE A 130 -1.41 -2.32 -6.15
C ILE A 130 -2.03 -3.61 -5.58
N VAL A 131 -1.32 -4.27 -4.68
CA VAL A 131 -1.84 -5.42 -3.92
C VAL A 131 -1.99 -5.01 -2.46
N THR A 132 -3.22 -4.91 -1.98
CA THR A 132 -3.49 -4.59 -0.56
C THR A 132 -3.60 -5.87 0.26
N LEU A 133 -2.85 -5.93 1.35
CA LEU A 133 -2.74 -7.10 2.23
C LEU A 133 -3.62 -6.90 3.47
N GLY A 134 -4.83 -7.44 3.43
CA GLY A 134 -5.78 -7.38 4.54
C GLY A 134 -6.70 -6.16 4.55
N ASN A 135 -7.58 -6.14 5.55
CA ASN A 135 -8.62 -5.12 5.70
C ASN A 135 -8.11 -3.68 5.74
N PRO A 136 -7.11 -3.31 6.56
CA PRO A 136 -6.77 -1.90 6.76
C PRO A 136 -6.26 -1.22 5.49
N SER A 137 -5.35 -1.87 4.77
CA SER A 137 -4.86 -1.38 3.48
C SER A 137 -5.95 -1.31 2.42
N ALA A 138 -6.85 -2.31 2.36
CA ALA A 138 -7.96 -2.30 1.43
C ALA A 138 -8.95 -1.17 1.75
N LYS A 139 -9.33 -1.00 3.03
CA LYS A 139 -10.17 0.11 3.50
C LYS A 139 -9.57 1.47 3.22
N PHE A 140 -8.27 1.62 3.44
CA PHE A 140 -7.60 2.88 3.21
C PHE A 140 -7.60 3.30 1.73
N LEU A 141 -7.32 2.37 0.80
CA LEU A 141 -7.20 2.72 -0.63
C LEU A 141 -8.53 2.68 -1.38
N VAL A 142 -9.35 1.64 -1.18
CA VAL A 142 -10.55 1.42 -2.01
C VAL A 142 -11.86 1.60 -1.23
N ASN A 143 -11.79 1.90 0.07
CA ASN A 143 -12.92 2.11 0.98
C ASN A 143 -14.10 1.14 0.76
N PRO A 144 -13.85 -0.17 0.77
CA PRO A 144 -14.89 -1.15 0.55
C PRO A 144 -15.79 -1.21 1.78
N LYS A 145 -17.11 -1.29 1.55
CA LYS A 145 -18.11 -1.50 2.62
C LYS A 145 -17.99 -2.89 3.24
N GLU A 146 -17.50 -3.86 2.47
CA GLU A 146 -17.38 -5.25 2.87
C GLU A 146 -15.96 -5.59 3.37
N GLY A 147 -15.86 -6.65 4.18
CA GLY A 147 -14.58 -7.12 4.71
C GLY A 147 -13.76 -7.95 3.72
N ILE A 148 -12.48 -8.14 4.04
CA ILE A 148 -11.48 -8.82 3.20
C ILE A 148 -11.94 -10.20 2.71
N THR A 149 -12.69 -10.93 3.53
CA THR A 149 -13.23 -12.26 3.18
C THR A 149 -14.19 -12.24 2.00
N LYS A 150 -14.81 -11.10 1.68
CA LYS A 150 -15.70 -10.95 0.54
C LYS A 150 -15.03 -10.26 -0.66
N ILE A 151 -14.15 -9.30 -0.40
CA ILE A 151 -13.54 -8.47 -1.46
C ILE A 151 -12.24 -9.03 -2.02
N HIS A 152 -11.63 -10.03 -1.37
CA HIS A 152 -10.38 -10.58 -1.88
C HIS A 152 -10.57 -11.17 -3.29
N GLY A 153 -9.55 -11.03 -4.14
CA GLY A 153 -9.62 -11.55 -5.50
C GLY A 153 -10.54 -10.77 -6.45
N VAL A 154 -11.21 -9.72 -5.98
CA VAL A 154 -12.04 -8.82 -6.80
C VAL A 154 -11.24 -7.57 -7.11
N TRP A 155 -11.21 -7.17 -8.38
CA TRP A 155 -10.49 -5.98 -8.80
C TRP A 155 -11.21 -4.70 -8.39
N HIS A 156 -10.43 -3.73 -7.91
CA HIS A 156 -10.88 -2.39 -7.56
C HIS A 156 -9.98 -1.33 -8.22
N LEU A 157 -10.33 -0.05 -8.07
CA LEU A 157 -9.54 1.07 -8.58
C LEU A 157 -9.16 2.04 -7.46
N TYR A 158 -7.93 2.53 -7.53
CA TYR A 158 -7.44 3.68 -6.78
C TYR A 158 -6.73 4.62 -7.74
N ASN A 159 -7.27 5.82 -7.97
CA ASN A 159 -6.69 6.81 -8.91
C ASN A 159 -6.29 6.17 -10.27
N ASN A 160 -7.22 5.40 -10.87
CA ASN A 160 -7.01 4.63 -12.11
C ASN A 160 -6.00 3.49 -12.05
N ILE A 161 -5.37 3.23 -10.90
CA ILE A 161 -4.49 2.08 -10.70
C ILE A 161 -5.36 0.89 -10.25
N PRO A 162 -5.30 -0.26 -10.95
CA PRO A 162 -5.91 -1.50 -10.50
C PRO A 162 -5.40 -1.93 -9.12
N VAL A 163 -6.33 -2.30 -8.24
CA VAL A 163 -6.05 -2.77 -6.89
C VAL A 163 -6.59 -4.19 -6.74
N MET A 164 -5.74 -5.10 -6.27
CA MET A 164 -6.11 -6.46 -5.88
C MET A 164 -6.05 -6.61 -4.35
N PRO A 165 -7.18 -6.61 -3.65
CA PRO A 165 -7.23 -6.99 -2.25
C PRO A 165 -6.98 -8.49 -2.08
N THR A 166 -6.19 -8.85 -1.07
CA THR A 166 -5.98 -10.23 -0.66
C THR A 166 -5.71 -10.36 0.83
N PHE A 167 -5.64 -11.59 1.34
CA PHE A 167 -5.41 -11.85 2.76
C PHE A 167 -4.01 -11.43 3.22
N HIS A 168 -3.94 -10.81 4.39
CA HIS A 168 -2.65 -10.46 4.99
C HIS A 168 -1.87 -11.73 5.39
N PRO A 169 -0.56 -11.84 5.12
CA PRO A 169 0.25 -13.02 5.47
C PRO A 169 0.17 -13.41 6.95
N SER A 170 0.10 -12.44 7.86
CA SER A 170 -0.07 -12.72 9.31
C SER A 170 -1.40 -13.42 9.63
N TYR A 171 -2.46 -13.16 8.88
CA TYR A 171 -3.75 -13.84 9.07
C TYR A 171 -3.65 -15.30 8.65
N ILE A 172 -2.95 -15.61 7.55
CA ILE A 172 -2.72 -16.97 7.09
C ILE A 172 -1.90 -17.76 8.13
N LEU A 173 -0.83 -17.16 8.65
CA LEU A 173 0.02 -17.79 9.66
C LEU A 173 -0.73 -18.13 10.96
N ARG A 174 -1.66 -17.27 11.39
CA ARG A 174 -2.50 -17.55 12.57
C ARG A 174 -3.56 -18.62 12.32
N ASN A 175 -3.92 -18.90 11.06
CA ASN A 175 -4.99 -19.81 10.67
C ASN A 175 -4.44 -21.05 9.95
N GLY A 176 -3.41 -21.67 10.51
CA GLY A 176 -2.85 -22.94 10.01
C GLY A 176 -1.67 -22.81 9.05
N GLY A 177 -1.19 -21.60 8.76
CA GLY A 177 0.05 -21.37 8.01
C GLY A 177 0.07 -22.09 6.66
N ASP A 178 1.02 -23.00 6.48
CA ASP A 178 1.19 -23.75 5.23
C ASP A 178 -0.01 -24.64 4.88
N SER A 179 -0.73 -25.15 5.87
CA SER A 179 -1.94 -25.96 5.69
C SER A 179 -3.22 -25.12 5.56
N SER A 180 -3.10 -23.79 5.65
CA SER A 180 -4.27 -22.91 5.60
C SER A 180 -4.87 -22.85 4.18
N PRO A 181 -6.19 -23.03 4.01
CA PRO A 181 -6.84 -22.82 2.71
C PRO A 181 -6.69 -21.36 2.24
N LEU A 182 -6.46 -20.42 3.15
CA LEU A 182 -6.22 -19.00 2.84
C LEU A 182 -4.95 -18.79 2.02
N LYS A 183 -3.95 -19.66 2.16
CA LYS A 183 -2.72 -19.61 1.35
C LYS A 183 -3.02 -19.89 -0.12
N ARG A 184 -3.94 -20.81 -0.41
CA ARG A 184 -4.41 -21.08 -1.78
C ARG A 184 -5.17 -19.88 -2.35
N LEU A 185 -6.06 -19.27 -1.56
CA LEU A 185 -6.80 -18.09 -2.00
C LEU A 185 -5.87 -16.90 -2.28
N LEU A 186 -4.90 -16.64 -1.39
CA LEU A 186 -3.84 -15.65 -1.65
C LEU A 186 -3.13 -15.92 -2.97
N TRP A 187 -2.77 -17.17 -3.24
CA TRP A 187 -2.10 -17.53 -4.49
C TRP A 187 -3.00 -17.35 -5.72
N GLU A 188 -4.29 -17.64 -5.62
CA GLU A 188 -5.26 -17.39 -6.70
C GLU A 188 -5.40 -15.90 -7.02
N ASP A 189 -5.40 -15.04 -6.00
CA ASP A 189 -5.42 -13.60 -6.18
C ASP A 189 -4.13 -13.11 -6.86
N ILE A 190 -2.96 -13.63 -6.44
CA ILE A 190 -1.67 -13.28 -7.03
C ILE A 190 -1.53 -13.76 -8.48
N LYS A 191 -2.09 -14.92 -8.84
CA LYS A 191 -2.12 -15.37 -10.24
C LYS A 191 -2.85 -14.38 -11.14
N LYS A 192 -3.94 -13.77 -10.67
CA LYS A 192 -4.64 -12.70 -11.43
C LYS A 192 -3.73 -11.49 -11.63
N VAL A 193 -2.95 -11.11 -10.60
CA VAL A 193 -1.97 -10.02 -10.70
C VAL A 193 -0.86 -10.34 -11.70
N ILE A 194 -0.35 -11.57 -11.70
CA ILE A 194 0.65 -12.03 -12.69
C ILE A 194 0.08 -11.95 -14.10
N ALA A 195 -1.12 -12.52 -14.32
CA ALA A 195 -1.78 -12.48 -15.63
C ALA A 195 -1.99 -11.04 -16.12
N PHE A 196 -2.40 -10.12 -15.24
CA PHE A 196 -2.51 -8.69 -15.57
C PHE A 196 -1.14 -8.08 -15.92
N CYS A 197 -0.09 -8.35 -15.14
CA CYS A 197 1.25 -7.82 -15.40
C CYS A 197 1.85 -8.34 -16.72
N ASN A 198 1.51 -9.57 -17.10
CA ASN A 198 1.92 -10.20 -18.36
C ASN A 198 1.09 -9.75 -19.57
N GLY A 199 0.00 -8.98 -19.36
CA GLY A 199 -0.92 -8.59 -20.42
C GLY A 199 -1.88 -9.69 -20.88
N GLU A 200 -2.00 -10.79 -20.11
CA GLU A 200 -2.97 -11.86 -20.35
C GLU A 200 -4.39 -11.43 -19.97
N ILE A 201 -4.49 -10.47 -19.03
CA ILE A 201 -5.73 -9.79 -18.64
C ILE A 201 -5.48 -8.29 -18.82
N THR A 202 -6.39 -7.59 -19.49
CA THR A 202 -6.30 -6.15 -19.74
C THR A 202 -7.13 -5.33 -18.76
N TYR A 203 -6.95 -4.01 -18.77
CA TYR A 203 -7.77 -3.11 -17.97
C TYR A 203 -9.25 -3.18 -18.40
N GLU A 204 -9.48 -3.27 -19.72
CA GLU A 204 -10.77 -3.46 -20.37
C GLU A 204 -11.46 -4.75 -19.90
N ASP A 205 -10.71 -5.85 -19.77
CA ASP A 205 -11.27 -7.13 -19.31
C ASP A 205 -11.75 -7.05 -17.86
N ILE A 206 -11.10 -6.21 -17.05
CA ILE A 206 -11.40 -6.06 -15.62
C ILE A 206 -12.55 -5.08 -15.38
N PHE A 207 -12.51 -3.91 -16.02
CA PHE A 207 -13.41 -2.78 -15.72
C PHE A 207 -14.37 -2.42 -16.86
N GLY A 208 -14.30 -3.11 -18.00
CA GLY A 208 -15.09 -2.82 -19.19
C GLY A 208 -14.63 -1.58 -19.96
N LYS A 209 -15.02 -1.51 -21.25
CA LYS A 209 -14.61 -0.44 -22.19
C LYS A 209 -15.03 0.97 -21.76
N SER A 210 -16.15 1.12 -21.04
CA SER A 210 -16.67 2.43 -20.62
C SER A 210 -15.79 3.14 -19.57
N SER A 211 -14.99 2.38 -18.82
CA SER A 211 -14.11 2.91 -17.78
C SER A 211 -12.88 3.65 -18.35
N ILE A 212 -12.50 3.36 -19.59
CA ILE A 212 -11.41 4.06 -20.31
C ILE A 212 -11.86 5.41 -20.88
N ALA A 213 -13.14 5.56 -21.25
CA ALA A 213 -13.65 6.80 -21.87
C ALA A 213 -13.57 8.02 -20.94
N ILE A 214 -13.59 7.80 -19.62
CA ILE A 214 -13.38 8.86 -18.62
C ILE A 214 -11.95 9.44 -18.72
N ASN A 215 -10.96 8.64 -19.18
CA ASN A 215 -9.55 9.04 -19.23
C ASN A 215 -9.16 9.91 -20.45
N ILE A 216 -9.96 9.98 -21.52
CA ILE A 216 -9.66 10.91 -22.63
C ILE A 216 -10.21 12.30 -22.33
N SER A 217 -11.33 12.40 -21.60
CA SER A 217 -12.01 13.69 -21.38
C SER A 217 -11.43 14.51 -20.22
N ILE A 218 -10.75 13.88 -19.25
CA ILE A 218 -10.15 14.58 -18.10
C ILE A 218 -8.77 15.16 -18.42
N ASN A 219 -8.10 14.69 -19.49
CA ASN A 219 -6.72 15.09 -19.80
C ASN A 219 -6.58 16.25 -20.82
N VAL A 220 -7.67 17.00 -21.10
CA VAL A 220 -7.67 18.13 -22.06
C VAL A 220 -8.09 19.47 -21.43
N LYS A 221 -8.43 19.52 -20.14
CA LYS A 221 -8.77 20.80 -19.46
C LYS A 221 -8.16 20.88 -18.07
N GLY A 222 -6.90 21.31 -18.01
CA GLY A 222 -6.20 21.43 -16.72
C GLY A 222 -4.96 22.31 -16.71
N ASP A 223 -4.73 23.15 -17.72
CA ASP A 223 -3.78 24.26 -17.64
C ASP A 223 -4.55 25.54 -17.94
N GLU A 224 -5.01 26.21 -16.89
CA GLU A 224 -5.03 27.68 -16.76
C GLU A 224 -5.69 28.10 -15.43
N LYS A 225 -4.90 28.82 -14.64
CA LYS A 225 -5.26 29.80 -13.58
C LYS A 225 -5.83 29.27 -12.25
N ARG A 226 -5.02 29.42 -11.20
CA ARG A 226 -5.47 29.75 -9.85
C ARG A 226 -4.63 30.91 -9.33
N ASP A 227 -5.09 32.11 -9.66
CA ASP A 227 -4.75 33.33 -8.94
C ASP A 227 -5.93 33.68 -8.03
N ASP A 228 -5.56 34.11 -6.83
CA ASP A 228 -6.21 35.09 -5.96
C ASP A 228 -7.48 34.77 -5.14
N GLU A 229 -7.34 35.16 -3.86
CA GLU A 229 -8.34 35.71 -2.94
C GLU A 229 -9.50 34.82 -2.43
N VAL A 230 -9.39 34.43 -1.15
CA VAL A 230 -10.50 34.58 -0.21
C VAL A 230 -9.98 35.12 1.13
N GLN A 231 -9.91 36.44 1.23
CA GLN A 231 -10.26 37.15 2.46
C GLN A 231 -11.79 37.05 2.64
N GLY A 232 -12.27 36.90 3.88
CA GLY A 232 -13.65 37.26 4.21
C GLY A 232 -14.34 36.34 5.20
N ASN A 233 -14.46 36.83 6.44
CA ASN A 233 -15.36 36.35 7.50
C ASN A 233 -16.78 36.07 6.99
N LEU A 234 -17.48 35.09 7.59
CA LEU A 234 -18.77 35.28 8.26
C LEU A 234 -19.19 33.97 8.95
N PHE A 235 -19.40 34.07 10.27
CA PHE A 235 -19.76 33.05 11.29
C PHE A 235 -18.62 32.24 11.91
#